data_AF-A0A432Z8M5-F1
#
_entry.id   AF-A0A432Z8M5-F1
#
_cell.length_a   1.000
_cell.length_b   1.000
_cell.length_c   1.000
_cell.angle_alpha   90.00
_cell.angle_beta   90.00
_cell.angle_gamma   90.00
#
_symmetry.space_group_name_H-M   'P 1'
#
loop_
_entity.id
_entity.type
_entity.pdbx_description
1 polymer ?
#
loop_
_entity_poly.entity_id
_entity_poly.type
_entity_poly.pdbx_seq_one_letter_code
_entity_poly.pdbx_strand_id
1 'polypeptide(L)' 'MLLVSMITVIGLSGCSSKFIYDYSSRYRTEQCKKLPTKEQRFDCVRKTEESHGAYEAERERVKQDPSKDY' A
#
# COMPACT_ATOMS: atom_id res chain seq x y z
N MET A 1 20.55 17.84 -22.07
CA MET A 1 20.05 16.45 -21.91
C MET A 1 19.89 15.99 -20.46
N LEU A 2 20.51 16.62 -19.44
CA LEU A 2 20.35 16.23 -18.03
C LEU A 2 18.97 16.56 -17.42
N LEU A 3 18.30 17.61 -17.90
CA LEU A 3 16.98 18.00 -17.41
C LEU A 3 15.89 16.97 -17.77
N VAL A 4 16.00 16.32 -18.94
CA VAL A 4 15.02 15.33 -19.40
C VAL A 4 15.12 14.04 -18.59
N SER A 5 16.33 13.60 -18.22
CA SER A 5 16.50 12.40 -17.40
C SER A 5 15.99 12.61 -15.97
N MET A 6 16.13 13.82 -15.41
CA MET A 6 15.67 14.11 -14.06
C MET A 6 14.13 14.06 -13.93
N ILE A 7 13.41 14.50 -14.96
CA ILE A 7 11.94 14.44 -15.02
C ILE A 7 11.46 12.97 -15.07
N THR A 8 12.19 12.09 -15.76
CA THR A 8 11.80 10.66 -15.84
C THR A 8 11.92 9.91 -14.52
N VAL A 9 12.83 10.31 -13.62
CA VAL A 9 12.98 9.63 -12.32
C VAL A 9 11.86 10.01 -11.35
N ILE A 10 11.39 11.26 -11.41
CA ILE A 10 10.31 11.78 -10.55
C ILE A 10 8.94 11.26 -11.00
N GLY A 11 8.75 11.01 -12.31
CA GLY A 11 7.50 10.43 -12.82
C GLY A 11 7.23 8.98 -12.38
N LEU A 12 8.27 8.24 -11.99
CA LEU A 12 8.16 6.80 -11.66
C LEU A 12 7.88 6.51 -10.18
N SER A 13 8.11 7.47 -9.28
CA SER A 13 7.83 7.29 -7.85
C SER A 13 6.33 7.25 -7.53
N GLY A 14 5.46 7.73 -8.42
CA GLY A 14 4.00 7.73 -8.24
C GLY A 14 3.27 6.45 -8.69
N CYS A 15 3.83 5.67 -9.61
CA CYS A 15 3.13 4.54 -10.23
C CYS A 15 3.30 3.20 -9.49
N SER A 16 4.35 3.06 -8.68
CA SER A 16 4.71 1.76 -8.06
C SER A 16 4.05 1.49 -6.70
N SER A 17 3.48 2.51 -6.04
CA SER A 17 3.07 2.41 -4.63
C SER A 17 1.87 1.48 -4.40
N LYS A 18 0.81 1.60 -5.20
CA LYS A 18 -0.40 0.78 -5.02
C LYS A 18 -0.14 -0.70 -5.30
N PHE A 19 0.56 -1.02 -6.40
CA PHE A 19 0.83 -2.41 -6.76
C PHE A 19 1.62 -3.14 -5.68
N ILE A 20 2.65 -2.49 -5.12
CA ILE A 20 3.46 -3.05 -4.05
C ILE A 20 2.62 -3.23 -2.78
N TYR A 21 1.79 -2.25 -2.41
CA TYR A 21 0.94 -2.35 -1.24
C TYR A 21 -0.12 -3.46 -1.37
N ASP A 22 -0.82 -3.52 -2.51
CA ASP A 22 -1.82 -4.56 -2.81
C ASP A 22 -1.18 -5.96 -2.79
N TYR A 23 0.01 -6.10 -3.39
CA TYR A 23 0.77 -7.36 -3.36
C TYR A 23 1.17 -7.73 -1.94
N SER A 24 1.69 -6.78 -1.15
CA SER A 24 2.10 -7.01 0.23
C SER A 24 0.93 -7.41 1.14
N SER A 25 -0.25 -6.82 0.92
CA SER A 25 -1.48 -7.13 1.65
C SER A 25 -1.91 -8.57 1.36
N ARG A 26 -1.98 -8.96 0.08
CA ARG A 26 -2.28 -10.35 -0.33
C ARG A 26 -1.29 -11.35 0.25
N TYR A 27 0.01 -11.05 0.20
CA TYR A 27 1.03 -11.90 0.78
C TYR A 27 0.85 -12.08 2.29
N ARG A 28 0.57 -11.00 3.03
CA ARG A 28 0.30 -11.08 4.48
C ARG A 28 -0.95 -11.91 4.78
N THR A 29 -2.02 -11.77 4.01
CA THR A 29 -3.23 -12.58 4.16
C THR A 29 -2.95 -14.07 3.95
N GLU A 30 -2.11 -14.43 2.97
CA GLU A 30 -1.67 -15.83 2.80
C GLU A 30 -0.79 -16.32 3.96
N GLN A 31 0.06 -15.46 4.52
CA GLN A 31 0.84 -15.79 5.71
C GLN A 31 -0.05 -15.97 6.95
N CYS A 32 -1.13 -15.21 7.06
CA CYS A 32 -2.11 -15.39 8.14
C CYS A 32 -2.67 -16.80 8.16
N LYS A 33 -2.86 -17.47 7.01
CA LYS A 33 -3.38 -18.85 6.95
C LYS A 33 -2.46 -19.89 7.61
N LYS A 34 -1.17 -19.56 7.77
CA LYS A 34 -0.17 -20.44 8.41
C LYS A 34 -0.20 -20.36 9.94
N LEU A 35 -0.99 -19.46 10.51
CA LEU A 35 -1.11 -19.31 11.96
C LEU A 35 -1.87 -20.50 12.59
N PRO A 36 -1.45 -20.96 13.77
CA PRO A 36 -1.92 -22.22 14.33
C PRO A 36 -3.40 -22.18 14.70
N THR A 37 -3.87 -21.11 15.36
CA THR A 37 -5.26 -21.03 15.84
C THR A 37 -6.16 -20.25 14.89
N LYS A 38 -7.44 -20.62 14.83
CA LYS A 38 -8.46 -19.90 14.04
C LYS A 38 -8.53 -18.42 14.43
N GLU A 39 -8.52 -18.12 15.71
CA GLU A 39 -8.57 -16.75 16.25
C GLU A 39 -7.37 -15.90 15.79
N GLN A 40 -6.15 -16.45 15.83
CA GLN A 40 -4.97 -15.75 15.32
C GLN A 40 -5.05 -15.50 13.82
N ARG A 41 -5.60 -16.45 13.04
CA ARG A 41 -5.83 -16.23 11.60
C ARG A 41 -6.81 -15.08 11.37
N PHE A 42 -7.95 -15.08 12.07
CA PHE A 42 -8.96 -14.01 11.94
C PHE A 42 -8.41 -12.65 12.34
N ASP A 43 -7.71 -12.56 13.48
CA ASP A 43 -7.12 -11.30 13.94
C ASP A 43 -6.05 -10.79 12.97
N CYS A 44 -5.23 -11.68 12.42
CA CYS A 44 -4.20 -11.34 11.43
C CYS A 44 -4.81 -10.83 10.12
N VAL A 45 -5.84 -11.51 9.59
CA VAL A 45 -6.54 -11.07 8.38
C VAL A 45 -7.20 -9.71 8.61
N ARG A 46 -7.94 -9.55 9.72
CA ARG A 46 -8.60 -8.30 10.10
C ARG A 46 -7.61 -7.13 10.15
N LYS A 47 -6.48 -7.29 10.85
CA LYS A 47 -5.44 -6.24 10.94
C LYS A 47 -4.82 -5.90 9.57
N THR A 48 -4.65 -6.91 8.71
CA THR A 48 -4.11 -6.71 7.36
C THR A 48 -5.09 -5.92 6.50
N GLU A 49 -6.38 -6.24 6.56
CA GLU A 49 -7.45 -5.53 5.86
C GLU A 49 -7.63 -4.10 6.38
N GLU A 50 -7.61 -3.88 7.69
CA GLU A 50 -7.65 -2.55 8.32
C GLU A 50 -6.49 -1.68 7.84
N SER A 51 -5.27 -2.21 7.83
CA SER A 51 -4.08 -1.48 7.40
C SER A 51 -4.13 -1.15 5.91
N HIS A 52 -4.62 -2.07 5.08
CA HIS A 52 -4.79 -1.86 3.65
C HIS A 52 -5.87 -0.83 3.34
N GLY A 53 -7.02 -0.89 4.03
CA GLY A 53 -8.10 0.10 3.92
C GLY A 53 -7.67 1.50 4.35
N ALA A 54 -6.88 1.62 5.42
CA ALA A 54 -6.30 2.90 5.83
C ALA A 54 -5.35 3.48 4.78
N TYR A 55 -4.51 2.63 4.16
CA TYR A 55 -3.66 3.04 3.04
C TYR A 55 -4.48 3.51 1.83
N GLU A 56 -5.54 2.80 1.46
CA GLU A 56 -6.40 3.21 0.34
C GLU A 56 -7.12 4.54 0.64
N ALA A 57 -7.64 4.71 1.85
CA ALA A 57 -8.27 5.96 2.27
C ALA A 57 -7.30 7.14 2.21
N GLU A 58 -6.08 6.99 2.73
CA GLU A 58 -5.07 8.05 2.68
C GLU A 58 -4.64 8.34 1.24
N ARG A 59 -4.49 7.30 0.42
CA ARG A 59 -4.18 7.48 -1.01
C ARG A 59 -5.25 8.27 -1.74
N GLU A 60 -6.53 8.02 -1.48
CA GLU A 60 -7.61 8.80 -2.07
C GLU A 60 -7.65 10.23 -1.54
N ARG A 61 -7.31 10.45 -0.26
CA ARG A 61 -7.18 11.80 0.31
C ARG A 61 -6.06 12.59 -0.36
N VAL A 62 -4.88 11.99 -0.54
CA VAL A 62 -3.72 12.60 -1.22
C VAL A 62 -4.02 12.88 -2.70
N LYS A 63 -4.77 11.99 -3.38
CA LYS A 63 -5.21 12.25 -4.76
C LYS A 63 -6.17 13.44 -4.87
N GLN A 64 -7.07 13.59 -3.90
CA GLN A 64 -8.04 14.69 -3.87
C GLN A 64 -7.38 16.02 -3.48
N ASP A 65 -6.37 15.96 -2.61
CA ASP A 65 -5.64 17.13 -2.14
C ASP A 65 -4.14 16.79 -1.94
N PRO A 66 -3.34 16.89 -3.01
CA PRO A 66 -1.91 16.58 -2.95
C PRO A 66 -1.09 17.61 -2.16
N SER A 67 -1.71 18.71 -1.69
CA SER A 67 -1.03 19.74 -0.89
C SER A 67 -0.94 19.41 0.61
N LYS A 68 -1.67 18.39 1.08
CA LYS A 68 -1.67 17.95 2.49
C LYS A 68 -0.52 17.02 2.88
N ASP A 69 0.34 16.63 1.93
CA ASP A 69 1.52 15.78 2.16
C ASP A 69 2.79 16.58 2.52
N TYR A 70 2.70 17.92 2.62
CA TYR A 70 3.80 18.84 2.95
C TYR A 70 3.60 19.61 4.26
#